data_AF-A0A6V7S5R5-F1
#
_entry.id   AF-A0A6V7S5R5-F1
#
_cell.length_a   1.000
_cell.length_b   1.000
_cell.length_c   1.000
_cell.angle_alpha   90.00
_cell.angle_beta   90.00
_cell.angle_gamma   90.00
#
_symmetry.space_group_name_H-M   'P 1'
#
loop_
_entity.id
_entity.type
_entity.pdbx_description
1 polymer ?
#
loop_
_entity_poly.entity_id
_entity_poly.type
_entity_poly.pdbx_seq_one_letter_code
_entity_poly.pdbx_strand_id
1 'polypeptide(L)'
;MPKKCTNGQDCRKYKSYENGEDNNASILQPIILVGMIITFYIIFFRMFKRRFIDNSEFGRKTTNKSEYSKPIISLCLNDIVLKIIGNNAHIIENVIEPLSKLCSISEVFVVAQVSNDTQETNIINLLKKAGVFDKGLKEHRLMFCSTSNGRASMIRQLRPLTHVDNDETVIKTLTGKIPNLVQIYGNTNTGGNSNAFTSLQAFTQVICAVATVEGIN
;
A
#
# COMPACT_ATOMS: atom_id res chain seq x y z
N MET A 1 64.12 -17.50 -19.28
CA MET A 1 64.89 -16.34 -18.78
C MET A 1 64.16 -15.05 -19.17
N PRO A 2 63.61 -14.28 -18.22
CA PRO A 2 63.11 -12.93 -18.49
C PRO A 2 64.27 -11.94 -18.47
N LYS A 3 64.30 -10.97 -19.40
CA LYS A 3 65.33 -9.92 -19.45
C LYS A 3 65.15 -8.97 -18.26
N LYS A 4 66.22 -8.75 -17.48
CA LYS A 4 66.26 -7.83 -16.34
C LYS A 4 66.59 -6.41 -16.81
N CYS A 5 65.86 -5.43 -16.29
CA CYS A 5 66.19 -4.01 -16.37
C CYS A 5 67.13 -3.65 -15.19
N THR A 6 68.10 -2.77 -15.44
CA THR A 6 69.22 -2.50 -14.53
C THR A 6 68.91 -1.61 -13.33
N ASN A 7 67.73 -0.99 -13.23
CA ASN A 7 67.46 0.02 -12.19
C ASN A 7 66.13 -0.17 -11.43
N GLY A 8 65.85 -1.37 -10.93
CA GLY A 8 64.99 -1.56 -9.75
C GLY A 8 63.53 -1.06 -9.78
N GLN A 9 62.94 -0.76 -10.94
CA GLN A 9 61.51 -0.44 -11.06
C GLN A 9 60.83 -1.22 -12.18
N ASP A 10 59.59 -1.62 -11.89
CA ASP A 10 58.75 -2.56 -12.64
C ASP A 10 58.31 -1.97 -14.00
N CYS A 11 58.69 -2.63 -15.10
CA CYS A 11 58.30 -2.22 -16.45
C CYS A 11 56.86 -2.65 -16.74
N ARG A 12 55.88 -1.92 -16.21
CA ARG A 12 54.51 -2.04 -16.70
C ARG A 12 54.44 -1.43 -18.10
N LYS A 13 54.25 -2.29 -19.11
CA LYS A 13 53.79 -1.90 -20.44
C LYS A 13 52.49 -1.09 -20.28
N TYR A 14 52.59 0.23 -20.38
CA TYR A 14 51.41 1.06 -20.62
C TYR A 14 51.02 0.87 -22.09
N LYS A 15 49.96 0.10 -22.35
CA LYS A 15 49.25 0.20 -23.62
C LYS A 15 48.49 1.52 -23.58
N SER A 16 49.05 2.56 -24.19
CA SER A 16 48.28 3.74 -24.57
C SER A 16 47.11 3.28 -25.42
N TYR A 17 45.90 3.67 -25.04
CA TYR A 17 44.74 3.58 -25.92
C TYR A 17 44.98 4.62 -27.02
N GLU A 18 45.33 4.16 -28.22
CA GLU A 18 45.18 4.98 -29.42
C GLU A 18 43.69 5.29 -29.55
N ASN A 19 43.36 6.58 -29.60
CA ASN A 19 42.05 7.04 -30.06
C ASN A 19 41.92 6.65 -31.53
N GLY A 20 41.39 5.45 -31.77
CA GLY A 20 40.80 5.09 -33.05
C GLY A 20 39.55 5.92 -33.23
N GLU A 21 39.58 6.84 -34.20
CA GLU A 21 38.40 7.51 -34.72
C GLU A 21 37.49 6.46 -35.39
N ASP A 22 36.67 5.78 -34.61
CA ASP A 22 35.58 4.95 -35.11
C ASP A 22 34.39 5.85 -35.46
N ASN A 23 34.57 6.67 -36.50
CA ASN A 23 33.46 7.24 -37.25
C ASN A 23 32.65 6.04 -37.76
N ASN A 24 31.36 5.97 -37.37
CA ASN A 24 30.32 5.00 -37.77
C ASN A 24 29.85 3.99 -36.69
N ALA A 25 30.07 4.24 -35.40
CA ALA A 25 29.16 3.66 -34.39
C ALA A 25 27.77 4.29 -34.57
N SER A 26 26.92 3.61 -35.35
CA SER A 26 25.57 4.07 -35.65
C SER A 26 24.84 4.39 -34.34
N ILE A 27 24.50 5.67 -34.13
CA ILE A 27 23.73 6.21 -32.99
C ILE A 27 22.44 5.41 -32.73
N LEU A 28 21.98 4.63 -33.72
CA LEU A 28 20.90 3.67 -33.62
C LEU A 28 21.14 2.54 -32.60
N GLN A 29 22.37 2.04 -32.45
CA GLN A 29 22.69 0.91 -31.57
C GLN A 29 22.41 1.17 -30.07
N PRO A 30 22.84 2.29 -29.45
CA PRO A 30 22.51 2.58 -28.05
C PRO A 30 21.00 2.85 -27.84
N ILE A 31 20.31 3.43 -28.83
CA ILE A 31 18.87 3.72 -28.74
C ILE A 31 18.05 2.43 -28.71
N ILE A 32 18.40 1.45 -29.56
CA ILE A 32 17.72 0.15 -29.59
C ILE A 32 17.90 -0.58 -28.26
N LEU A 33 19.09 -0.51 -27.66
CA LEU A 33 19.40 -1.20 -26.40
C LEU A 33 18.63 -0.59 -25.22
N VAL A 34 18.56 0.75 -25.14
CA VAL A 34 17.72 1.45 -24.14
C VAL A 34 16.24 1.13 -24.35
N GLY A 35 15.77 1.09 -25.60
CA GLY A 35 14.41 0.71 -25.94
C GLY A 35 14.07 -0.73 -25.51
N MET A 36 14.99 -1.67 -25.70
CA MET A 36 14.81 -3.06 -25.24
C MET A 36 14.77 -3.17 -23.72
N ILE A 37 15.62 -2.42 -23.01
CA ILE A 37 15.61 -2.37 -21.54
C ILE A 37 14.27 -1.81 -21.04
N ILE A 38 13.83 -0.67 -21.56
CA ILE A 38 12.55 -0.05 -21.18
C ILE A 38 11.39 -0.99 -21.49
N THR A 39 11.37 -1.62 -22.66
CA THR A 39 10.33 -2.56 -23.06
C THR A 39 10.33 -3.79 -22.16
N PHE A 40 11.50 -4.30 -21.78
CA PHE A 40 11.63 -5.40 -20.83
C PHE A 40 11.11 -5.01 -19.45
N TYR A 41 11.41 -3.82 -18.95
CA TYR A 41 10.84 -3.31 -17.69
C TYR A 41 9.32 -3.14 -17.77
N ILE A 42 8.79 -2.62 -18.88
CA ILE A 42 7.34 -2.48 -19.09
C ILE A 42 6.67 -3.86 -19.16
N ILE A 43 7.27 -4.82 -19.86
CA ILE A 43 6.75 -6.19 -19.96
C ILE A 43 6.86 -6.89 -18.62
N PHE A 44 7.99 -6.78 -17.91
CA PHE A 44 8.17 -7.34 -16.57
C PHE A 44 7.17 -6.74 -15.58
N PHE A 45 6.97 -5.42 -15.62
CA PHE A 45 5.97 -4.73 -14.81
C PHE A 45 4.53 -5.14 -15.18
N ARG A 46 4.21 -5.28 -16.48
CA ARG A 46 2.91 -5.78 -16.95
C ARG A 46 2.69 -7.25 -16.60
N MET A 47 3.72 -8.09 -16.65
CA MET A 47 3.67 -9.49 -16.27
C MET A 47 3.50 -9.64 -14.76
N PHE A 48 4.19 -8.82 -13.96
CA PHE A 48 4.03 -8.81 -12.51
C PHE A 48 2.63 -8.34 -12.10
N LYS A 49 2.09 -7.33 -12.80
CA LYS A 49 0.70 -6.87 -12.63
C LYS A 49 -0.32 -7.93 -13.06
N ARG A 50 -0.09 -8.64 -14.18
CA ARG A 50 -0.99 -9.70 -14.67
C ARG A 50 -0.98 -10.95 -13.79
N ARG A 51 0.19 -11.40 -13.32
CA ARG A 51 0.32 -12.57 -12.44
C ARG A 51 -0.33 -12.36 -11.07
N PHE A 52 -0.51 -11.10 -10.67
CA PHE A 52 -1.28 -10.75 -9.48
C PHE A 52 -2.79 -10.79 -9.71
N ILE A 53 -3.26 -10.35 -10.89
CA ILE A 53 -4.68 -10.34 -11.26
C ILE A 53 -5.23 -11.76 -11.47
N ASP A 54 -4.44 -12.71 -12.01
CA ASP A 54 -4.91 -14.08 -12.25
C ASP A 54 -5.12 -14.95 -10.99
N ASN A 55 -4.69 -14.49 -9.81
CA ASN A 55 -4.86 -15.26 -8.56
C ASN A 55 -6.16 -14.95 -7.79
N SER A 56 -7.09 -14.19 -8.38
CA SER A 56 -8.40 -13.91 -7.78
C SER A 56 -9.41 -15.06 -7.90
N GLU A 57 -9.06 -16.16 -8.55
CA GLU A 57 -10.00 -17.25 -8.86
C GLU A 57 -10.03 -18.39 -7.82
N PHE A 58 -9.90 -18.05 -6.53
CA PHE A 58 -10.16 -19.03 -5.47
C PHE A 58 -11.03 -18.47 -4.35
N GLY A 59 -12.35 -18.70 -4.50
CA GLY A 59 -13.24 -18.91 -3.37
C GLY A 59 -14.30 -17.84 -3.10
N ARG A 60 -15.36 -17.80 -3.90
CA ARG A 60 -16.70 -17.42 -3.38
C ARG A 60 -17.82 -18.03 -4.23
N LYS A 61 -18.31 -19.21 -3.83
CA LYS A 61 -19.61 -19.72 -4.30
C LYS A 61 -20.72 -18.96 -3.57
N THR A 62 -21.26 -17.92 -4.17
CA THR A 62 -22.60 -17.39 -3.83
C THR A 62 -23.32 -16.94 -5.09
N THR A 63 -24.32 -17.74 -5.46
CA THR A 63 -25.53 -17.47 -6.26
C THR A 63 -25.71 -16.07 -6.87
N ASN A 64 -25.74 -16.04 -8.21
CA ASN A 64 -26.55 -15.19 -9.10
C ASN A 64 -26.82 -13.73 -8.72
N LYS A 65 -25.91 -12.83 -9.11
CA LYS A 65 -26.23 -11.60 -9.85
C LYS A 65 -24.95 -11.04 -10.49
N SER A 66 -24.97 -10.77 -11.78
CA SER A 66 -23.87 -10.16 -12.53
C SER A 66 -23.74 -8.67 -12.17
N GLU A 67 -22.79 -8.34 -11.30
CA GLU A 67 -22.36 -6.99 -10.97
C GLU A 67 -20.93 -7.14 -10.44
N TYR A 68 -19.97 -6.35 -10.93
CA TYR A 68 -18.59 -6.42 -10.42
C TYR A 68 -18.63 -6.35 -8.88
N SER A 69 -18.06 -7.34 -8.19
CA SER A 69 -18.09 -7.36 -6.74
C SER A 69 -17.31 -6.14 -6.24
N LYS A 70 -17.96 -5.28 -5.44
CA LYS A 70 -17.33 -4.09 -4.84
C LYS A 70 -15.93 -4.43 -4.30
N PRO A 71 -14.93 -3.55 -4.48
CA PRO A 71 -13.56 -3.86 -4.12
C PRO A 71 -13.46 -3.96 -2.60
N ILE A 72 -12.67 -4.91 -2.12
CA ILE A 72 -12.43 -5.11 -0.70
C ILE A 72 -11.33 -4.15 -0.26
N ILE A 73 -11.61 -3.34 0.76
CA ILE A 73 -10.66 -2.38 1.34
C ILE A 73 -10.52 -2.68 2.82
N SER A 74 -9.31 -2.59 3.35
CA SER A 74 -9.10 -2.65 4.78
C SER A 74 -8.44 -1.39 5.35
N LEU A 75 -8.84 -0.99 6.55
CA LEU A 75 -8.43 0.25 7.19
C LEU A 75 -8.11 0.02 8.67
N CYS A 76 -6.94 0.48 9.12
CA CYS A 76 -6.64 0.61 10.54
C CYS A 76 -7.42 1.79 11.13
N LEU A 77 -8.07 1.59 12.28
CA LEU A 77 -8.83 2.64 12.96
C LEU A 77 -7.93 3.53 13.84
N ASN A 78 -6.89 2.95 14.44
CA ASN A 78 -6.01 3.64 15.38
C ASN A 78 -5.31 4.82 14.72
N ASP A 79 -5.46 6.00 15.33
CA ASP A 79 -4.89 7.29 14.93
C ASP A 79 -5.31 7.81 13.53
N ILE A 80 -6.15 7.06 12.81
CA ILE A 80 -6.71 7.45 11.51
C ILE A 80 -8.18 7.85 11.67
N VAL A 81 -8.98 6.99 12.31
CA VAL A 81 -10.43 7.23 12.52
C VAL A 81 -10.73 7.56 13.97
N LEU A 82 -10.02 6.93 14.90
CA LEU A 82 -10.20 7.11 16.34
C LEU A 82 -8.86 7.14 17.06
N LYS A 83 -8.83 7.81 18.20
CA LYS A 83 -7.71 7.79 19.14
C LYS A 83 -8.12 7.09 20.42
N ILE A 84 -7.26 6.19 20.90
CA ILE A 84 -7.45 5.50 22.17
C ILE A 84 -6.60 6.24 23.22
N ILE A 85 -7.24 6.76 24.26
CA ILE A 85 -6.60 7.46 25.37
C ILE A 85 -6.98 6.72 26.66
N GLY A 86 -6.01 5.99 27.23
CA GLY A 86 -6.27 5.09 28.35
C GLY A 86 -7.24 3.97 27.93
N ASN A 87 -8.38 3.88 28.60
CA ASN A 87 -9.43 2.89 28.27
C ASN A 87 -10.53 3.45 27.35
N ASN A 88 -10.48 4.74 27.01
CA ASN A 88 -11.52 5.39 26.22
C ASN A 88 -11.08 5.59 24.77
N ALA A 89 -12.04 5.53 23.85
CA ALA A 89 -11.84 5.85 22.44
C ALA A 89 -12.55 7.17 22.10
N HIS A 90 -11.95 7.95 21.20
CA HIS A 90 -12.49 9.22 20.70
C HIS A 90 -12.43 9.22 19.17
N ILE A 91 -13.55 9.51 18.51
CA ILE A 91 -13.62 9.62 17.05
C ILE A 91 -13.02 10.95 16.61
N ILE A 92 -12.29 10.93 15.50
CA ILE A 92 -11.88 12.14 14.78
C ILE A 92 -13.04 12.53 13.85
N GLU A 93 -13.83 13.52 14.23
CA GLU A 93 -15.12 13.82 13.57
C GLU A 93 -15.02 14.04 12.06
N ASN A 94 -13.94 14.68 11.59
CA ASN A 94 -13.71 15.01 10.18
C ASN A 94 -13.56 13.78 9.25
N VAL A 95 -13.42 12.57 9.79
CA VAL A 95 -13.21 11.35 8.99
C VAL A 95 -14.48 10.54 8.76
N ILE A 96 -15.59 10.86 9.44
CA ILE A 96 -16.83 10.07 9.37
C ILE A 96 -17.46 10.13 7.98
N GLU A 97 -17.52 11.31 7.37
CA GLU A 97 -18.07 11.47 6.03
C GLU A 97 -17.21 10.76 4.96
N PRO A 98 -15.87 10.95 4.91
CA PRO A 98 -15.00 10.16 4.04
C PRO A 98 -15.14 8.65 4.22
N LEU A 99 -15.20 8.16 5.46
CA LEU A 99 -15.39 6.73 5.77
C LEU A 99 -16.74 6.22 5.25
N SER A 100 -17.80 7.01 5.42
CA SER A 100 -19.14 6.67 4.93
C SER A 100 -19.17 6.60 3.40
N LYS A 101 -18.53 7.57 2.73
CA LYS A 101 -18.38 7.56 1.27
C LYS A 101 -17.62 6.32 0.80
N LEU A 102 -16.54 5.94 1.50
CA LEU A 102 -15.78 4.73 1.19
C LEU A 102 -16.66 3.46 1.31
N CYS A 103 -17.46 3.36 2.37
CA CYS A 103 -18.39 2.24 2.55
C CYS A 103 -19.46 2.16 1.46
N SER A 104 -19.84 3.28 0.84
CA SER A 104 -20.82 3.28 -0.26
C SER A 104 -20.28 2.63 -1.54
N ILE A 105 -18.98 2.80 -1.82
CA ILE A 105 -18.34 2.35 -3.07
C ILE A 105 -17.55 1.05 -2.92
N SER A 106 -17.33 0.55 -1.70
CA SER A 106 -16.44 -0.59 -1.45
C SER A 106 -16.90 -1.49 -0.30
N GLU A 107 -16.35 -2.70 -0.24
CA GLU A 107 -16.49 -3.56 0.93
C GLU A 107 -15.40 -3.23 1.96
N VAL A 108 -15.72 -2.36 2.92
CA VAL A 108 -14.75 -1.91 3.92
C VAL A 108 -14.70 -2.87 5.12
N PHE A 109 -13.49 -3.28 5.45
CA PHE A 109 -13.12 -3.96 6.68
C PHE A 109 -12.27 -3.03 7.54
N VAL A 110 -12.58 -2.94 8.83
CA VAL A 110 -11.84 -2.06 9.74
C VAL A 110 -11.22 -2.88 10.87
N VAL A 111 -10.00 -2.52 11.26
CA VAL A 111 -9.29 -3.18 12.37
C VAL A 111 -8.88 -2.14 13.41
N ALA A 112 -9.19 -2.39 14.68
CA ALA A 112 -8.62 -1.65 15.79
C ALA A 112 -7.67 -2.54 16.61
N GLN A 113 -6.49 -2.02 16.92
CA GLN A 113 -5.62 -2.59 17.93
C GLN A 113 -6.00 -2.08 19.31
N VAL A 114 -6.25 -2.99 20.23
CA VAL A 114 -6.76 -2.75 21.58
C VAL A 114 -5.95 -3.53 22.60
N SER A 115 -5.92 -3.07 23.85
CA SER A 115 -5.24 -3.78 24.93
C SER A 115 -6.20 -4.55 25.85
N ASN A 116 -7.51 -4.29 25.79
CA ASN A 116 -8.51 -4.94 26.64
C ASN A 116 -9.94 -4.85 26.03
N ASP A 117 -10.82 -5.73 26.53
CA ASP A 117 -12.23 -5.82 26.09
C ASP A 117 -13.05 -4.56 26.39
N THR A 118 -12.63 -3.78 27.39
CA THR A 118 -13.25 -2.48 27.71
C THR A 118 -13.07 -1.50 26.54
N GLN A 119 -11.87 -1.45 25.93
CA GLN A 119 -11.62 -0.64 24.75
C GLN A 119 -12.44 -1.13 23.56
N GLU A 120 -12.58 -2.44 23.35
CA GLU A 120 -13.42 -3.00 22.28
C GLU A 120 -14.87 -2.51 22.41
N THR A 121 -15.43 -2.67 23.61
CA THR A 121 -16.81 -2.25 23.92
C THR A 121 -16.98 -0.75 23.72
N ASN A 122 -16.01 0.06 24.15
CA ASN A 122 -16.03 1.51 23.95
C ASN A 122 -16.01 1.88 22.47
N ILE A 123 -15.17 1.24 21.66
CA ILE A 123 -15.09 1.49 20.20
C ILE A 123 -16.41 1.12 19.52
N ILE A 124 -16.99 -0.03 19.84
CA ILE A 124 -18.28 -0.47 19.27
C ILE A 124 -19.37 0.56 19.59
N ASN A 125 -19.51 0.94 20.87
CA ASN A 125 -20.52 1.89 21.31
C ASN A 125 -20.32 3.27 20.68
N LEU A 126 -19.08 3.70 20.53
CA LEU A 126 -18.72 4.98 19.92
C LEU A 126 -19.07 5.02 18.42
N LEU A 127 -18.75 3.96 17.67
CA LEU A 127 -19.11 3.84 16.25
C LEU A 127 -20.63 3.72 16.04
N LYS A 128 -21.34 3.04 16.94
CA LYS A 128 -22.81 3.02 16.99
C LYS A 128 -23.37 4.42 17.19
N LYS A 129 -22.89 5.14 18.19
CA LYS A 129 -23.35 6.52 18.50
C LYS A 129 -23.07 7.49 17.34
N ALA A 130 -21.98 7.29 16.62
CA ALA A 130 -21.64 8.10 15.44
C ALA A 130 -22.43 7.72 14.17
N GLY A 131 -23.27 6.67 14.23
CA GLY A 131 -24.09 6.21 13.10
C GLY A 131 -23.26 5.65 11.94
N VAL A 132 -22.03 5.20 12.19
CA VAL A 132 -21.13 4.70 11.12
C VAL A 132 -21.68 3.39 10.53
N PHE A 133 -22.29 2.55 11.37
CA PHE A 133 -22.89 1.30 10.91
C PHE A 133 -24.12 1.54 10.02
N ASP A 134 -24.93 2.54 10.34
CA ASP A 134 -26.09 2.94 9.55
C ASP A 134 -25.69 3.54 8.19
N LYS A 135 -24.45 4.06 8.09
CA LYS A 135 -23.88 4.67 6.89
C LYS A 135 -23.09 3.69 6.00
N GLY A 136 -23.21 2.39 6.26
CA GLY A 136 -22.77 1.33 5.34
C GLY A 136 -21.64 0.44 5.85
N LEU A 137 -20.96 0.80 6.94
CA LEU A 137 -20.03 -0.13 7.58
C LEU A 137 -20.81 -1.27 8.22
N LYS A 138 -20.46 -2.53 7.94
CA LYS A 138 -21.14 -3.67 8.58
C LYS A 138 -20.45 -4.02 9.89
N GLU A 139 -21.22 -4.23 10.95
CA GLU A 139 -20.68 -4.53 12.30
C GLU A 139 -19.74 -5.76 12.29
N HIS A 140 -20.08 -6.82 11.55
CA HIS A 140 -19.22 -8.01 11.40
C HIS A 140 -17.90 -7.78 10.63
N ARG A 141 -17.66 -6.57 10.10
CA ARG A 141 -16.42 -6.19 9.40
C ARG A 141 -15.51 -5.31 10.28
N LEU A 142 -15.94 -5.02 11.51
CA LEU A 142 -15.10 -4.46 12.56
C LEU A 142 -14.39 -5.62 13.28
N MET A 143 -13.07 -5.62 13.22
CA MET A 143 -12.23 -6.63 13.88
C MET A 143 -11.30 -5.97 14.89
N PHE A 144 -10.87 -6.78 15.85
CA PHE A 144 -9.95 -6.36 16.90
C PHE A 144 -8.72 -7.25 16.95
N CYS A 145 -7.60 -6.70 17.42
CA CYS A 145 -6.39 -7.44 17.70
C CYS A 145 -5.58 -6.78 18.83
N SER A 146 -4.71 -7.54 19.47
CA SER A 146 -3.80 -7.03 20.50
C SER A 146 -2.44 -6.60 19.96
N THR A 147 -2.03 -7.09 18.78
CA THR A 147 -0.69 -6.89 18.23
C THR A 147 -0.71 -6.48 16.76
N SER A 148 0.31 -5.74 16.33
CA SER A 148 0.55 -5.39 14.92
C SER A 148 0.68 -6.63 14.03
N ASN A 149 1.34 -7.69 14.51
CA ASN A 149 1.45 -8.95 13.78
C ASN A 149 0.08 -9.63 13.61
N GLY A 150 -0.76 -9.61 14.64
CA GLY A 150 -2.14 -10.08 14.56
C GLY A 150 -2.93 -9.31 13.50
N ARG A 151 -2.84 -7.97 13.51
CA ARG A 151 -3.43 -7.10 12.47
C ARG A 151 -2.98 -7.51 11.07
N ALA A 152 -1.67 -7.57 10.83
CA ALA A 152 -1.11 -7.95 9.54
C ALA A 152 -1.59 -9.36 9.09
N SER A 153 -1.69 -10.32 10.00
CA SER A 153 -2.19 -11.67 9.69
C SER A 153 -3.65 -11.65 9.24
N MET A 154 -4.52 -10.90 9.94
CA MET A 154 -5.93 -10.76 9.56
C MET A 154 -6.07 -10.07 8.20
N ILE A 155 -5.36 -8.95 7.98
CA ILE A 155 -5.41 -8.23 6.70
C ILE A 155 -4.96 -9.10 5.53
N ARG A 156 -3.91 -9.89 5.71
CA ARG A 156 -3.43 -10.83 4.69
C ARG A 156 -4.47 -11.90 4.34
N GLN A 157 -5.25 -12.36 5.32
CA GLN A 157 -6.32 -13.34 5.08
C GLN A 157 -7.50 -12.73 4.32
N LEU A 158 -7.82 -11.46 4.57
CA LEU A 158 -8.85 -10.73 3.84
C LEU A 158 -8.51 -10.50 2.36
N ARG A 159 -7.22 -10.46 2.01
CA ARG A 159 -6.71 -10.13 0.66
C ARG A 159 -7.41 -8.90 0.04
N PRO A 160 -7.42 -7.75 0.75
CA PRO A 160 -8.00 -6.53 0.21
C PRO A 160 -7.24 -6.07 -1.05
N LEU A 161 -7.92 -5.31 -1.90
CA LEU A 161 -7.30 -4.57 -2.98
C LEU A 161 -6.35 -3.49 -2.45
N THR A 162 -6.80 -2.80 -1.40
CA THR A 162 -6.07 -1.70 -0.76
C THR A 162 -6.15 -1.84 0.76
N HIS A 163 -5.01 -1.67 1.43
CA HIS A 163 -4.95 -1.54 2.87
C HIS A 163 -4.31 -0.22 3.29
N VAL A 164 -4.90 0.41 4.31
CA VAL A 164 -4.44 1.66 4.89
C VAL A 164 -4.06 1.43 6.35
N ASP A 165 -2.82 1.77 6.73
CA ASP A 165 -2.31 1.64 8.10
C ASP A 165 -1.38 2.81 8.45
N ASN A 166 -1.20 3.06 9.74
CA ASN A 166 -0.23 4.02 10.26
C ASN A 166 1.07 3.33 10.75
N ASP A 167 1.02 2.02 11.02
CA ASP A 167 2.12 1.24 11.55
C ASP A 167 3.03 0.70 10.43
N GLU A 168 4.27 1.19 10.40
CA GLU A 168 5.28 0.77 9.42
C GLU A 168 5.56 -0.75 9.47
N THR A 169 5.46 -1.37 10.65
CA THR A 169 5.70 -2.81 10.81
C THR A 169 4.65 -3.63 10.08
N VAL A 170 3.39 -3.19 10.10
CA VAL A 170 2.28 -3.82 9.39
C VAL A 170 2.46 -3.64 7.89
N ILE A 171 2.77 -2.42 7.44
CA ILE A 171 3.03 -2.13 6.03
C ILE A 171 4.16 -3.02 5.49
N LYS A 172 5.33 -3.05 6.15
CA LYS A 172 6.45 -3.92 5.76
C LYS A 172 6.07 -5.39 5.70
N THR A 173 5.26 -5.87 6.64
CA THR A 173 4.81 -7.26 6.68
C THR A 173 3.88 -7.61 5.52
N LEU A 174 3.10 -6.66 5.05
CA LEU A 174 2.13 -6.82 3.96
C LEU A 174 2.72 -6.51 2.57
N THR A 175 3.88 -5.85 2.49
CA THR A 175 4.58 -5.55 1.24
C THR A 175 4.76 -6.82 0.40
N GLY A 176 4.36 -6.74 -0.88
CA GLY A 176 4.40 -7.87 -1.81
C GLY A 176 3.26 -8.89 -1.64
N LYS A 177 2.38 -8.73 -0.63
CA LYS A 177 1.24 -9.61 -0.37
C LYS A 177 -0.10 -8.94 -0.72
N ILE A 178 -0.18 -7.61 -0.59
CA ILE A 178 -1.36 -6.79 -0.90
C ILE A 178 -1.00 -5.85 -2.07
N PRO A 179 -1.90 -5.62 -3.06
CA PRO A 179 -1.61 -4.79 -4.23
C PRO A 179 -1.24 -3.35 -3.86
N ASN A 180 -2.10 -2.70 -3.06
CA ASN A 180 -1.96 -1.30 -2.71
C ASN A 180 -1.86 -1.16 -1.19
N LEU A 181 -0.75 -0.61 -0.72
CA LEU A 181 -0.53 -0.27 0.68
C LEU A 181 -0.39 1.23 0.80
N VAL A 182 -1.21 1.83 1.66
CA VAL A 182 -1.18 3.26 1.94
C VAL A 182 -0.76 3.44 3.39
N GLN A 183 0.42 4.02 3.59
CA GLN A 183 0.89 4.38 4.92
C GLN A 183 0.49 5.82 5.24
N ILE A 184 -0.21 6.03 6.34
CA ILE A 184 -0.56 7.36 6.84
C ILE A 184 0.38 7.71 7.99
N TYR A 185 1.13 8.80 7.84
CA TYR A 185 1.91 9.36 8.93
C TYR A 185 1.05 10.37 9.70
N GLY A 186 0.82 10.10 10.99
CA GLY A 186 0.24 11.11 11.89
C GLY A 186 1.25 12.24 12.09
N ASN A 187 0.85 13.49 11.90
CA ASN A 187 1.72 14.62 12.24
C ASN A 187 1.60 14.87 13.74
N THR A 188 2.56 14.36 14.52
CA THR A 188 2.59 14.49 15.98
C THR A 188 2.85 15.92 16.47
N ASN A 189 3.15 16.88 15.58
CA ASN A 189 3.67 18.20 15.95
C ASN A 189 2.74 19.38 15.65
N THR A 190 1.49 19.18 15.24
CA THR A 190 0.59 20.31 14.94
C THR A 190 -0.83 20.04 15.42
N GLY A 191 -1.40 21.01 16.14
CA GLY A 191 -2.74 20.90 16.73
C GLY A 191 -3.83 20.68 15.69
N GLY A 192 -4.84 19.88 16.05
CA GLY A 192 -6.20 19.78 15.48
C GLY A 192 -6.35 19.57 13.96
N ASN A 193 -5.90 20.53 13.16
CA ASN A 193 -6.23 20.69 11.74
C ASN A 193 -5.29 19.96 10.76
N SER A 194 -4.04 19.67 11.15
CA SER A 194 -3.07 19.00 10.27
C SER A 194 -3.34 17.51 10.07
N ASN A 195 -3.92 16.83 11.08
CA ASN A 195 -4.27 15.41 11.00
C ASN A 195 -5.48 15.15 10.10
N ALA A 196 -6.37 16.15 9.93
CA ALA A 196 -7.51 16.06 9.04
C ALA A 196 -7.08 16.10 7.56
N PHE A 197 -6.04 16.88 7.24
CA PHE A 197 -5.57 17.03 5.86
C PHE A 197 -4.83 15.79 5.35
N THR A 198 -3.97 15.17 6.17
CA THR A 198 -3.26 13.92 5.83
C THR A 198 -4.19 12.72 5.73
N SER A 199 -5.18 12.62 6.63
CA SER A 199 -6.20 11.56 6.54
C SER A 199 -7.10 11.76 5.31
N LEU A 200 -7.56 12.98 5.02
CA LEU A 200 -8.40 13.26 3.84
C LEU A 200 -7.64 13.01 2.52
N GLN A 201 -6.34 13.33 2.46
CA GLN A 201 -5.51 13.03 1.29
C GLN A 201 -5.33 11.51 1.11
N ALA A 202 -5.15 10.76 2.19
CA ALA A 202 -5.09 9.30 2.13
C ALA A 202 -6.44 8.69 1.72
N PHE A 203 -7.56 9.18 2.26
CA PHE A 203 -8.89 8.78 1.80
C PHE A 203 -9.10 9.13 0.33
N THR A 204 -8.65 10.31 -0.13
CA THR A 204 -8.73 10.70 -1.54
C THR A 204 -7.91 9.76 -2.42
N GLN A 205 -6.68 9.43 -2.05
CA GLN A 205 -5.84 8.47 -2.77
C GLN A 205 -6.48 7.07 -2.83
N VAL A 206 -7.05 6.61 -1.71
CA VAL A 206 -7.74 5.33 -1.64
C VAL A 206 -9.01 5.35 -2.50
N ILE A 207 -9.80 6.42 -2.44
CA ILE A 207 -11.00 6.60 -3.27
C ILE A 207 -10.64 6.67 -4.75
N CYS A 208 -9.58 7.39 -5.14
CA CYS A 208 -9.12 7.43 -6.53
C CYS A 208 -8.58 6.06 -7.00
N ALA A 209 -7.85 5.33 -6.15
CA ALA A 209 -7.39 3.98 -6.48
C ALA A 209 -8.56 3.01 -6.65
N VAL A 210 -9.64 3.20 -5.91
CA VAL A 210 -10.88 2.42 -6.04
C VAL A 210 -11.64 2.80 -7.31
N ALA A 211 -11.83 4.09 -7.56
CA ALA A 211 -12.54 4.59 -8.75
C ALA A 211 -11.86 4.17 -10.06
N THR A 212 -10.52 4.17 -10.09
CA THR A 212 -9.74 3.74 -11.26
C THR A 212 -9.82 2.23 -11.51
N VAL A 213 -10.03 1.41 -10.48
CA VAL A 213 -10.24 -0.05 -10.61
C VAL A 213 -11.66 -0.38 -11.04
N GLU A 214 -12.65 0.39 -10.58
CA GLU A 214 -14.07 0.22 -10.94
C GLU A 214 -14.44 0.88 -12.28
N GLY A 215 -13.53 1.63 -12.93
CA GLY A 215 -13.82 2.33 -14.19
C GLY A 215 -14.84 3.46 -14.06
N ILE A 216 -15.01 4.00 -12.85
CA ILE A 216 -15.91 5.11 -12.56
C ILE A 216 -15.13 6.41 -12.82
N ASN A 217 -15.23 6.93 -14.05
CA ASN A 217 -14.82 8.29 -14.40
C ASN A 217 -15.94 9.29 -14.05
#